data_AF-A0AA90SYQ4-F1
#
_entry.id   AF-A0AA90SYQ4-F1
#
_cell.length_a   1.000
_cell.length_b   1.000
_cell.length_c   1.000
_cell.angle_alpha   90.00
_cell.angle_beta   90.00
_cell.angle_gamma   90.00
#
_symmetry.space_group_name_H-M   'P 1'
#
loop_
_entity.id
_entity.type
_entity.pdbx_description
1 polymer ?
#
loop_
_entity_poly.entity_id
_entity_poly.type
_entity_poly.pdbx_seq_one_letter_code
_entity_poly.pdbx_strand_id
1 'polypeptide(L)'
;MISDLTDTIRLMNEQTKEMNEFTMHTNTIAEQGSKQVQDVTGQMDKIMENGQANKANLVSLEEDVVKINEVIGLIRVIASQTNLLSLNASIEAARAGDAGRGFAVVAQEVQKLAVQTDESIDIFQNPLCGLMNKQPKSSKIMMRVFRIY
;
A
#
# COMPACT_ATOMS: atom_id res chain seq x y z
N MET A 1 30.71 -58.58 -46.34
CA MET A 1 30.20 -57.54 -47.25
C MET A 1 28.67 -57.44 -47.25
N ILE A 2 27.89 -58.41 -47.76
CA ILE A 2 26.41 -58.30 -47.74
C ILE A 2 25.82 -58.41 -46.32
N SER A 3 26.38 -59.28 -45.47
CA SER A 3 25.98 -59.38 -44.05
C SER A 3 26.20 -58.07 -43.30
N ASP A 4 27.40 -57.48 -43.41
CA ASP A 4 27.74 -56.22 -42.76
C ASP A 4 26.84 -55.06 -43.22
N LEU A 5 26.47 -55.04 -44.50
CA LEU A 5 25.52 -54.06 -45.06
C LEU A 5 24.10 -54.24 -44.48
N THR A 6 23.68 -55.49 -44.26
CA THR A 6 22.37 -55.80 -43.68
C THR A 6 22.30 -55.36 -42.22
N ASP A 7 23.39 -55.60 -41.47
CA ASP A 7 23.50 -55.18 -40.07
C ASP A 7 23.53 -53.65 -39.94
N THR A 8 24.21 -52.94 -40.85
CA THR A 8 24.21 -51.47 -40.87
C THR A 8 22.85 -50.90 -41.26
N ILE A 9 22.13 -51.47 -42.23
CA ILE A 9 20.76 -51.05 -42.56
C ILE A 9 19.81 -51.26 -41.38
N ARG A 10 19.95 -52.37 -40.65
CA ARG A 10 19.15 -52.64 -39.45
C ARG A 10 19.40 -51.60 -38.37
N LEU A 11 20.68 -51.31 -38.09
CA LEU A 11 21.10 -50.29 -37.12
C LEU A 11 20.58 -48.91 -37.52
N MET A 12 20.65 -48.55 -38.81
CA MET A 12 20.17 -47.28 -39.33
C MET A 12 18.65 -47.12 -39.20
N ASN A 13 17.88 -48.19 -39.44
CA ASN A 13 16.42 -48.18 -39.22
C ASN A 13 16.07 -47.99 -37.74
N GLU A 14 16.81 -48.65 -36.84
CA GLU A 14 16.64 -48.55 -35.40
C GLU A 14 16.94 -47.12 -34.91
N GLN A 15 18.05 -46.52 -35.36
CA GLN A 15 18.40 -45.12 -35.10
C GLN A 15 17.38 -44.13 -35.68
N THR A 16 16.84 -44.39 -36.87
CA THR A 16 15.81 -43.54 -37.49
C THR A 16 14.53 -43.54 -36.66
N LYS A 17 14.17 -44.69 -36.08
CA LYS A 17 13.00 -44.80 -35.19
C LYS A 17 13.20 -44.02 -33.90
N GLU A 18 14.34 -44.18 -33.24
CA GLU A 18 14.69 -43.40 -32.05
C GLU A 18 14.71 -41.89 -32.34
N MET A 19 15.26 -41.48 -33.50
CA MET A 19 15.27 -40.08 -33.92
C MET A 19 13.86 -39.51 -34.11
N ASN A 20 12.94 -40.31 -34.67
CA ASN A 20 11.55 -39.88 -34.84
C ASN A 20 10.86 -39.71 -33.47
N GLU A 21 11.03 -40.66 -32.56
CA GLU A 21 10.51 -40.57 -31.19
C GLU A 21 11.07 -39.36 -30.45
N PHE A 22 12.38 -39.11 -30.55
CA PHE A 22 13.04 -37.93 -29.98
C PHE A 22 12.51 -36.61 -30.58
N THR A 23 12.26 -36.56 -31.88
CA THR A 23 11.69 -35.38 -32.57
C THR A 23 10.26 -35.11 -32.11
N MET A 24 9.42 -36.15 -31.99
CA MET A 24 8.07 -36.03 -31.45
C MET A 24 8.07 -35.51 -30.01
N HIS A 25 8.99 -36.00 -29.18
CA HIS A 25 9.15 -35.52 -27.81
C HIS A 25 9.60 -34.05 -27.76
N THR A 26 10.55 -33.67 -28.60
CA THR A 26 11.03 -32.28 -28.71
C THR A 26 9.92 -31.34 -29.13
N ASN A 27 9.09 -31.71 -30.11
CA ASN A 27 7.93 -30.93 -30.51
C ASN A 27 6.93 -30.75 -29.36
N THR A 28 6.66 -31.82 -28.61
CA THR A 28 5.77 -31.76 -27.44
C THR A 28 6.30 -30.79 -26.38
N ILE A 29 7.60 -30.82 -26.09
CA ILE A 29 8.23 -29.89 -25.16
C ILE A 29 8.16 -28.44 -25.67
N ALA A 30 8.41 -28.22 -26.98
CA ALA A 30 8.33 -26.90 -27.58
C ALA A 30 6.91 -26.31 -27.49
N GLU A 31 5.88 -27.12 -27.74
CA GLU A 31 4.47 -26.72 -27.58
C GLU A 31 4.14 -26.38 -26.13
N GLN A 32 4.59 -27.19 -25.17
CA GLN A 32 4.43 -26.91 -23.74
C GLN A 32 5.14 -25.63 -23.32
N GLY A 33 6.36 -25.40 -23.80
CA GLY A 33 7.12 -24.18 -23.54
C GLY A 33 6.42 -22.95 -24.12
N SER A 34 5.88 -23.04 -25.34
CA SER A 34 5.09 -21.96 -25.95
C SER A 34 3.86 -21.62 -25.10
N LYS A 35 3.16 -22.65 -24.59
CA LYS A 35 2.00 -22.44 -23.71
C LYS A 35 2.39 -21.79 -22.38
N GLN A 36 3.50 -22.22 -21.76
CA GLN A 36 4.00 -21.61 -20.53
C GLN A 36 4.37 -20.13 -20.72
N VAL A 37 5.00 -19.78 -21.85
CA VAL A 37 5.29 -18.38 -22.19
C VAL A 37 3.99 -17.57 -22.30
N GLN A 38 2.97 -18.12 -22.97
CA GLN A 38 1.66 -17.48 -23.09
C GLN A 38 1.01 -17.28 -21.71
N ASP A 39 1.06 -18.27 -20.83
CA ASP A 39 0.55 -18.16 -19.45
C ASP A 39 1.29 -17.07 -18.66
N VAL A 40 2.62 -17.00 -18.79
CA VAL A 40 3.43 -15.95 -18.14
C VAL A 40 3.05 -14.57 -18.66
N THR A 41 2.86 -14.40 -19.97
CA THR A 41 2.43 -13.10 -20.53
C THR A 41 1.06 -12.68 -20.00
N GLY A 42 0.08 -13.60 -19.93
CA GLY A 42 -1.23 -13.29 -19.37
C GLY A 42 -1.20 -13.01 -17.85
N GLN A 43 -0.27 -13.61 -17.11
CA GLN A 43 -0.03 -13.26 -15.71
C GLN A 43 0.57 -11.86 -15.57
N MET A 44 1.48 -11.47 -16.47
CA MET A 44 2.04 -10.12 -16.48
C MET A 44 0.96 -9.07 -16.73
N ASP A 45 0.04 -9.30 -17.68
CA ASP A 45 -1.09 -8.38 -17.92
C ASP A 45 -1.92 -8.14 -16.65
N LYS A 46 -2.22 -9.21 -15.90
CA LYS A 46 -2.94 -9.10 -14.61
C LYS A 46 -2.14 -8.35 -13.55
N ILE A 47 -0.82 -8.56 -13.49
CA ILE A 47 0.06 -7.79 -12.60
C ILE A 47 -0.01 -6.31 -12.98
N MET A 48 -0.09 -6.00 -14.28
CA MET A 48 -0.21 -4.61 -14.73
C MET A 48 -1.51 -3.96 -14.33
N GLU A 49 -2.63 -4.63 -14.56
CA GLU A 49 -3.95 -4.17 -14.14
C GLU A 49 -3.99 -3.92 -12.62
N ASN A 50 -3.51 -4.88 -11.82
CA ASN A 50 -3.46 -4.75 -10.37
C ASN A 50 -2.58 -3.58 -9.91
N GLY A 51 -1.43 -3.36 -10.56
CA GLY A 51 -0.58 -2.22 -10.21
C GLY A 51 -1.18 -0.87 -10.58
N GLN A 52 -1.96 -0.78 -11.66
CA GLN A 52 -2.73 0.43 -11.99
C GLN A 52 -3.83 0.69 -10.96
N ALA A 53 -4.60 -0.34 -10.57
CA ALA A 53 -5.61 -0.22 -9.52
C ALA A 53 -4.99 0.19 -8.18
N ASN A 54 -3.85 -0.40 -7.82
CA ASN A 54 -3.13 -0.04 -6.60
C ASN A 54 -2.62 1.41 -6.64
N LYS A 55 -2.21 1.92 -7.81
CA LYS A 55 -1.85 3.33 -7.99
C LYS A 55 -3.04 4.24 -7.71
N ALA A 56 -4.22 3.91 -8.22
CA ALA A 56 -5.44 4.69 -7.98
C ALA A 56 -5.82 4.70 -6.48
N ASN A 57 -5.73 3.55 -5.82
CA ASN A 57 -5.97 3.44 -4.38
C ASN A 57 -4.99 4.28 -3.55
N LEU A 58 -3.72 4.33 -3.95
CA LEU A 58 -2.73 5.20 -3.32
C LEU A 58 -3.12 6.68 -3.48
N VAL A 59 -3.52 7.13 -4.67
CA VAL A 59 -3.97 8.52 -4.85
C VAL A 59 -5.17 8.84 -3.95
N SER A 60 -6.18 7.97 -3.89
CA SER A 60 -7.33 8.15 -3.00
C SER A 60 -6.93 8.23 -1.52
N LEU A 61 -6.01 7.37 -1.09
CA LEU A 61 -5.51 7.39 0.29
C LEU A 61 -4.75 8.67 0.62
N GLU A 62 -4.04 9.27 -0.35
CA GLU A 62 -3.40 10.59 -0.17
C GLU A 62 -4.45 11.68 0.07
N GLU A 63 -5.52 11.70 -0.74
CA GLU A 63 -6.62 12.65 -0.58
C GLU A 63 -7.33 12.50 0.78
N ASP A 64 -7.55 11.27 1.24
CA ASP A 64 -8.18 11.02 2.53
C ASP A 64 -7.31 11.48 3.69
N VAL A 65 -5.99 11.28 3.62
CA VAL A 65 -5.06 11.79 4.64
C VAL A 65 -5.03 13.32 4.66
N VAL A 66 -5.15 13.99 3.51
CA VAL A 66 -5.28 15.47 3.46
C VAL A 66 -6.54 15.92 4.18
N LYS A 67 -7.71 15.31 3.89
CA LYS A 67 -8.97 15.62 4.58
C LYS A 67 -8.88 15.39 6.10
N ILE A 68 -8.24 14.31 6.53
CA ILE A 68 -8.02 14.05 7.96
C ILE A 68 -7.19 15.17 8.61
N ASN A 69 -6.14 15.66 7.92
CA ASN A 69 -5.34 16.77 8.43
C ASN A 69 -6.15 18.08 8.54
N GLU A 70 -7.05 18.35 7.60
CA GLU A 70 -7.96 19.51 7.68
C GLU A 70 -8.88 19.43 8.91
N VAL A 71 -9.49 18.26 9.14
CA VAL A 71 -10.33 18.02 10.32
C VAL A 71 -9.52 18.15 11.62
N ILE A 72 -8.31 17.60 11.66
CA ILE A 72 -7.41 17.74 12.80
C ILE A 72 -7.08 19.22 13.06
N GLY A 73 -6.82 20.00 12.00
CA GLY A 73 -6.59 21.44 12.11
C GLY A 73 -7.78 22.16 12.74
N LEU A 74 -9.01 21.83 12.32
CA LEU A 74 -10.23 22.36 12.92
C LEU A 74 -10.37 21.98 14.40
N ILE A 75 -10.12 20.72 14.76
CA ILE A 75 -10.18 20.27 16.16
C ILE A 75 -9.15 21.04 17.01
N ARG A 76 -7.94 21.30 16.50
CA ARG A 76 -6.92 22.08 17.20
C ARG A 76 -7.39 23.51 17.46
N VAL A 77 -8.02 24.14 16.48
CA VAL A 77 -8.62 25.48 16.65
C VAL A 77 -9.71 25.45 17.73
N ILE A 78 -10.59 24.44 17.73
CA ILE A 78 -11.65 24.28 18.74
C ILE A 78 -11.04 24.07 20.13
N ALA A 79 -10.03 23.22 20.27
CA ALA A 79 -9.34 22.96 21.54
C ALA A 79 -8.69 24.25 22.08
N SER A 80 -8.01 25.01 21.21
CA SER A 80 -7.41 26.30 21.58
C SER A 80 -8.46 27.33 22.04
N GLN A 81 -9.57 27.46 21.30
CA GLN A 81 -10.68 28.33 21.70
C GLN A 81 -11.33 27.89 23.03
N THR A 82 -11.50 26.59 23.21
CA THR A 82 -12.06 26.01 24.45
C THR A 82 -11.15 26.30 25.64
N ASN A 83 -9.83 26.18 25.46
CA ASN A 83 -8.83 26.52 26.47
C ASN A 83 -8.87 28.02 26.84
N LEU A 84 -9.02 28.91 25.86
CA LEU A 84 -9.16 30.35 26.12
C LEU A 84 -10.48 30.69 26.82
N LEU A 85 -11.58 30.07 26.42
CA LEU A 85 -12.89 30.26 27.06
C LEU A 85 -12.88 29.78 28.51
N SER A 86 -12.27 28.62 28.78
CA SER A 86 -12.16 28.07 30.13
C SER A 86 -11.23 28.89 31.02
N LEU A 87 -10.16 29.47 30.46
CA LEU A 87 -9.31 30.43 31.17
C LEU A 87 -10.09 31.68 31.56
N ASN A 88 -10.85 32.27 30.63
CA ASN A 88 -11.70 33.44 30.91
C ASN A 88 -12.75 33.12 31.98
N ALA A 89 -13.38 31.94 31.91
CA ALA A 89 -14.33 31.48 32.92
C ALA A 89 -13.67 31.29 34.30
N SER A 90 -12.42 30.79 34.34
CA SER A 90 -11.65 30.64 35.58
C SER A 90 -11.34 32.00 36.23
N ILE A 91 -10.98 33.00 35.42
CA ILE A 91 -10.73 34.38 35.88
C ILE A 91 -12.00 34.99 36.46
N GLU A 92 -13.13 34.85 35.76
CA GLU A 92 -14.40 35.43 36.21
C GLU A 92 -14.95 34.71 37.46
N ALA A 93 -14.75 33.39 37.55
CA ALA A 93 -15.05 32.62 38.76
C ALA A 93 -14.21 33.09 39.97
N ALA A 94 -12.93 33.42 39.76
CA ALA A 94 -12.08 33.98 40.81
C ALA A 94 -12.56 35.38 41.24
N ARG A 95 -13.03 36.22 40.29
CA ARG A 95 -13.61 37.54 40.59
C ARG A 95 -14.90 37.46 41.40
N ALA A 96 -15.74 36.46 41.15
CA ALA A 96 -16.97 36.22 41.91
C ALA A 96 -16.70 35.69 43.35
N GLY A 97 -15.43 35.41 43.70
CA GLY A 97 -15.03 34.97 45.03
C GLY A 97 -15.75 33.70 45.47
N ASP A 98 -16.37 33.74 46.65
CA ASP A 98 -17.03 32.59 47.26
C ASP A 98 -18.20 32.03 46.43
N ALA A 99 -18.88 32.88 45.65
CA ALA A 99 -19.97 32.47 44.77
C ALA A 99 -19.47 31.76 43.49
N GLY A 100 -18.20 31.96 43.12
CA GLY A 100 -17.60 31.40 41.90
C GLY A 100 -16.88 30.07 42.07
N ARG A 101 -16.74 29.55 43.31
CA ARG A 101 -15.93 28.34 43.58
C ARG A 101 -16.33 27.11 42.74
N GLY A 102 -17.63 26.86 42.57
CA GLY A 102 -18.11 25.74 41.74
C GLY A 102 -17.77 25.92 40.25
N PHE A 103 -17.89 27.15 39.75
CA PHE A 103 -17.54 27.49 38.37
C PHE A 103 -16.04 27.40 38.11
N ALA A 104 -15.21 27.75 39.10
CA ALA A 104 -13.75 27.63 39.00
C ALA A 104 -13.28 26.18 38.78
N VAL A 105 -13.90 25.22 39.49
CA VAL A 105 -13.58 23.79 39.33
C VAL A 105 -13.95 23.29 37.93
N VAL A 106 -15.14 23.64 37.44
CA VAL A 106 -15.57 23.27 36.09
C VAL A 106 -14.67 23.88 35.03
N ALA A 107 -14.31 25.16 35.19
CA ALA A 107 -13.45 25.86 34.24
C ALA A 107 -12.03 25.24 34.17
N GLN A 108 -11.47 24.80 35.31
CA GLN A 108 -10.20 24.06 35.32
C GLN A 108 -10.31 22.69 34.62
N GLU A 109 -11.40 21.95 34.82
CA GLU A 109 -11.56 20.65 34.16
C GLU A 109 -11.73 20.80 32.64
N VAL A 110 -12.48 21.80 32.18
CA VAL A 110 -12.59 22.12 30.75
C VAL A 110 -11.24 22.53 30.17
N GLN A 111 -10.45 23.32 30.92
CA GLN A 111 -9.09 23.69 30.50
C GLN A 111 -8.20 22.47 30.30
N LYS A 112 -8.24 21.55 31.26
CA LYS A 112 -7.48 20.30 31.22
C LYS A 112 -7.88 19.43 30.02
N LEU A 113 -9.18 19.28 29.76
CA LEU A 113 -9.68 18.54 28.59
C LEU A 113 -9.22 19.16 27.26
N ALA A 114 -9.19 20.49 27.18
CA ALA A 114 -8.73 21.19 25.99
C ALA A 114 -7.23 20.94 25.74
N VAL A 115 -6.39 20.98 26.78
CA VAL A 115 -4.96 20.65 26.68
C VAL A 115 -4.75 19.18 26.30
N GLN A 116 -5.46 18.25 26.94
CA GLN A 116 -5.39 16.82 26.60
C GLN A 116 -5.82 16.54 25.15
N THR A 117 -6.77 17.30 24.63
CA THR A 117 -7.19 17.22 23.23
C THR A 117 -6.05 17.64 22.29
N ASP A 118 -5.35 18.74 22.60
CA ASP A 118 -4.22 19.22 21.82
C ASP A 118 -3.05 18.20 21.82
N GLU A 119 -2.73 17.63 22.98
CA GLU A 119 -1.73 16.55 23.09
C GLU A 119 -2.12 15.30 22.29
N SER A 120 -3.40 14.92 22.31
CA SER A 120 -3.90 13.78 21.55
C SER A 120 -3.75 14.00 20.05
N ILE A 121 -3.98 15.23 19.57
CA ILE A 121 -3.79 15.60 18.16
C ILE A 121 -2.34 15.36 17.71
N ASP A 122 -1.35 15.73 18.52
CA ASP A 122 0.08 15.53 18.20
C ASP A 122 0.40 14.04 18.00
N ILE A 123 -0.19 13.17 18.82
CA ILE A 123 -0.04 11.71 18.73
C ILE A 123 -0.60 11.20 17.40
N PHE A 124 -1.72 11.75 16.91
CA PHE A 124 -2.33 11.35 15.63
C PHE A 124 -1.58 11.90 14.40
N GLN A 125 -0.98 13.10 14.49
CA GLN A 125 -0.28 13.70 13.35
C GLN A 125 0.99 12.93 12.95
N ASN A 126 1.72 12.36 13.92
CA ASN A 126 2.96 11.63 13.66
C ASN A 126 2.76 10.41 12.73
N PRO A 127 1.83 9.47 12.99
CA PRO A 127 1.51 8.38 12.09
C PRO A 127 1.04 8.83 10.70
N LEU A 128 0.20 9.87 10.63
CA LEU A 128 -0.34 10.39 9.36
C LEU A 128 0.77 10.94 8.45
N CYS A 129 1.70 11.71 9.01
CA CYS A 129 2.89 12.18 8.29
C CYS A 129 3.77 11.00 7.81
N GLY A 130 3.87 9.95 8.64
CA GLY A 130 4.53 8.70 8.26
C GLY A 130 3.88 8.01 7.05
N LEU A 131 2.55 8.00 6.97
CA LEU A 131 1.80 7.44 5.83
C LEU A 131 2.03 8.25 4.55
N MET A 132 1.98 9.59 4.63
CA MET A 132 2.25 10.48 3.50
C MET A 132 3.67 10.30 2.93
N ASN A 133 4.66 10.02 3.78
CA ASN A 133 6.04 9.81 3.33
C ASN A 133 6.28 8.42 2.69
N LYS A 134 5.49 7.41 3.04
CA LYS A 134 5.62 6.04 2.50
C LYS A 134 4.93 5.90 1.13
N GLN A 135 3.79 6.54 0.95
CA GLN A 135 3.00 6.66 -0.28
C GLN A 135 3.85 6.88 -1.57
N PRO A 136 4.63 7.98 -1.69
CA PRO A 136 5.37 8.27 -2.91
C PRO A 136 6.51 7.29 -3.17
N LYS A 137 7.05 6.63 -2.12
CA LYS A 137 8.06 5.57 -2.28
C LYS A 137 7.43 4.32 -2.91
N SER A 138 6.26 3.90 -2.42
CA SER A 138 5.54 2.76 -2.98
C SER A 138 5.13 3.00 -4.43
N SER A 139 4.64 4.21 -4.76
CA SER A 139 4.32 4.60 -6.14
C SER A 139 5.54 4.58 -7.07
N LYS A 140 6.70 5.07 -6.62
CA LYS A 140 7.96 5.02 -7.39
C LYS A 140 8.47 3.60 -7.64
N ILE A 141 8.38 2.71 -6.65
CA ILE A 141 8.75 1.30 -6.82
C ILE A 141 7.84 0.66 -7.87
N MET A 142 6.53 0.92 -7.78
CA MET A 142 5.56 0.42 -8.75
C MET A 142 5.86 0.92 -10.17
N MET A 143 6.13 2.22 -10.36
CA MET A 143 6.52 2.75 -11.68
C MET A 143 7.83 2.16 -12.22
N ARG A 144 8.77 1.76 -11.36
CA ARG A 144 10.02 1.09 -11.81
C ARG A 144 9.75 -0.31 -12.30
N VAL A 145 8.91 -1.08 -11.61
CA VAL A 145 8.49 -2.41 -12.06
C VAL A 145 7.81 -2.33 -13.43
N PHE A 146 7.01 -1.28 -13.66
CA PHE A 146 6.35 -1.03 -14.93
C PHE A 146 7.26 -0.57 -16.07
N ARG A 147 8.46 -0.08 -15.80
CA ARG A 147 9.37 0.44 -16.83
C ARG A 147 10.33 -0.62 -17.38
N ILE A 148 10.36 -1.79 -16.74
CA ILE A 148 11.25 -2.91 -17.11
C ILE A 148 10.58 -3.83 -18.15
N TYR A 149 9.27 -3.65 -18.37
CA TYR A 149 8.48 -4.30 -19.42
C TYR A 149 8.03 -3.26 -20.44
#